data_AF-E0UQZ0-F1
#
_entry.id   AF-E0UQZ0-F1
#
_cell.length_a   1.000
_cell.length_b   1.000
_cell.length_c   1.000
_cell.angle_alpha   90.00
_cell.angle_beta   90.00
_cell.angle_gamma   90.00
#
_symmetry.space_group_name_H-M   'P 1'
#
loop_
_entity.id
_entity.type
_entity.pdbx_description
1 polymer ?
#
loop_
_entity_poly.entity_id
_entity_poly.type
_entity_poly.pdbx_seq_one_letter_code
_entity_poly.pdbx_strand_id
1 'polypeptide(L)' 'MHEREFTIDANNPELEFFYDLDDACAKSICENALEIPESFIKKIECFEDAFTVYLKQSRNYYREDWYVNLSRLDYVS' A
#
# COMPACT_ATOMS: atom_id res chain seq x y z
N MET A 1 -1.08 -2.31 -20.30
CA MET A 1 -1.10 -1.56 -19.03
C MET A 1 -1.03 -2.60 -17.93
N HIS A 2 0.06 -2.63 -17.17
CA HIS A 2 0.34 -3.70 -16.22
C HIS A 2 -0.39 -3.45 -14.89
N GLU A 3 -0.73 -4.53 -14.22
CA GLU A 3 -1.12 -4.51 -12.80
C GLU A 3 0.03 -3.86 -12.02
N ARG A 4 -0.29 -3.03 -11.02
CA ARG A 4 0.70 -2.36 -10.18
C ARG A 4 0.66 -2.97 -8.79
N GLU A 5 1.82 -3.39 -8.34
CA GLU A 5 2.05 -3.89 -7.00
C GLU A 5 3.08 -3.01 -6.32
N PHE A 6 2.89 -2.80 -5.02
CA PHE A 6 3.70 -1.92 -4.20
C PHE A 6 4.00 -2.66 -2.90
N THR A 7 5.28 -2.94 -2.66
CA THR A 7 5.75 -3.60 -1.44
C THR A 7 6.20 -2.56 -0.44
N ILE A 8 5.39 -2.37 0.59
CA ILE A 8 5.62 -1.39 1.65
C ILE A 8 6.28 -2.09 2.83
N ASP A 9 7.42 -1.54 3.26
CA ASP A 9 8.13 -1.99 4.46
C ASP A 9 7.33 -1.59 5.71
N ALA A 10 7.03 -2.56 6.58
CA ALA A 10 6.22 -2.32 7.78
C ALA A 10 7.03 -1.66 8.91
N ASN A 11 8.36 -1.68 8.84
CA ASN A 11 9.24 -0.93 9.73
C ASN A 11 9.51 0.49 9.23
N ASN A 12 8.88 0.92 8.13
CA ASN A 12 9.06 2.26 7.62
C ASN A 12 8.59 3.28 8.70
N PRO A 13 9.47 4.18 9.17
CA PRO A 13 9.14 5.11 10.26
C PRO A 13 8.06 6.13 9.88
N GLU A 14 7.73 6.26 8.59
CA GLU A 14 6.60 7.07 8.14
C GLU A 14 5.24 6.39 8.34
N LEU A 15 5.22 5.09 8.67
CA LEU A 15 4.01 4.32 8.94
C LEU A 15 3.90 4.05 10.44
N GLU A 16 2.83 4.51 11.07
CA GLU A 16 2.54 4.21 12.48
C GLU A 16 2.08 2.74 12.63
N PHE A 17 3.01 1.79 12.53
CA PHE A 17 2.73 0.38 12.78
C PHE A 17 2.76 0.04 14.26
N PHE A 18 1.70 -0.60 14.72
CA PHE A 18 1.57 -1.11 16.09
C PHE A 18 1.77 -2.63 16.07
N TYR A 19 3.04 -3.05 16.13
CA TYR A 19 3.54 -4.35 16.60
C TYR A 19 3.08 -5.70 15.99
N ASP A 20 2.07 -5.76 15.11
CA ASP A 20 1.75 -6.97 14.33
C ASP A 20 1.20 -6.58 12.93
N LEU A 21 1.89 -7.04 11.87
CA LEU A 21 1.48 -6.82 10.48
C LEU A 21 0.46 -7.88 10.05
N ASP A 22 -0.80 -7.62 10.36
CA ASP A 22 -1.94 -8.40 9.87
C ASP A 22 -2.62 -7.76 8.66
N ASP A 23 -3.41 -8.54 7.91
CA ASP A 23 -4.26 -8.06 6.81
C ASP A 23 -5.12 -6.84 7.20
N ALA A 24 -5.65 -6.82 8.42
CA ALA A 24 -6.43 -5.71 8.93
C ALA A 24 -5.58 -4.44 9.10
N CYS A 25 -4.34 -4.58 9.55
CA CYS A 25 -3.41 -3.48 9.77
C CYS A 25 -2.94 -2.90 8.42
N ALA A 26 -2.53 -3.77 7.50
CA ALA A 26 -2.14 -3.36 6.14
C ALA A 26 -3.28 -2.66 5.39
N LYS A 27 -4.54 -3.12 5.57
CA LYS A 27 -5.72 -2.46 5.02
C LYS A 27 -5.96 -1.09 5.66
N SER A 28 -5.86 -1.00 6.99
CA SER A 28 -6.01 0.27 7.71
C SER A 28 -4.98 1.29 7.24
N ILE A 29 -3.76 0.86 6.96
CA ILE A 29 -2.68 1.73 6.47
C ILE A 29 -2.92 2.17 5.04
N CYS A 30 -3.37 1.25 4.18
CA CYS A 30 -3.80 1.62 2.85
C CYS A 30 -4.89 2.71 2.90
N GLU A 31 -5.84 2.62 3.82
CA GLU A 31 -6.94 3.59 3.92
C GLU A 31 -6.56 4.90 4.63
N ASN A 32 -5.79 4.84 5.72
CA ASN A 32 -5.53 6.00 6.59
C ASN A 32 -4.19 6.68 6.28
N ALA A 33 -3.12 5.91 6.15
CA ALA A 33 -1.78 6.48 5.91
C ALA A 33 -1.56 6.77 4.43
N LEU A 34 -1.99 5.85 3.57
CA LEU A 34 -1.81 5.95 2.12
C LEU A 34 -3.03 6.55 1.42
N GLU A 35 -4.18 6.63 2.09
CA GLU A 35 -5.43 7.17 1.54
C GLU A 35 -5.89 6.48 0.23
N ILE A 36 -5.50 5.22 0.03
CA ILE A 36 -5.85 4.39 -1.11
C ILE A 36 -7.30 3.93 -0.94
N PRO A 37 -8.20 4.26 -1.87
CA PRO A 37 -9.57 3.77 -1.82
C PRO A 37 -9.62 2.26 -2.06
N GLU A 38 -10.38 1.54 -1.24
CA GLU A 38 -10.55 0.07 -1.35
C GLU A 38 -11.02 -0.37 -2.75
N SER A 39 -11.78 0.48 -3.44
CA SER A 39 -12.23 0.20 -4.81
C SER A 39 -11.07 -0.04 -5.79
N PHE A 40 -9.90 0.54 -5.52
CA PHE A 40 -8.68 0.36 -6.31
C PHE A 40 -7.79 -0.77 -5.81
N ILE A 41 -7.98 -1.26 -4.59
CA ILE A 41 -7.23 -2.38 -4.02
C ILE A 41 -7.79 -3.69 -4.61
N LYS A 42 -6.91 -4.51 -5.18
CA LYS A 42 -7.23 -5.84 -5.69
C LYS A 42 -7.08 -6.89 -4.58
N LYS A 43 -5.93 -6.88 -3.92
CA LYS A 43 -5.59 -7.72 -2.76
C LYS A 43 -4.44 -7.07 -2.00
N ILE A 44 -4.26 -7.47 -0.76
CA ILE A 44 -3.10 -7.13 0.07
C ILE A 44 -2.50 -8.47 0.50
N GLU A 45 -1.18 -8.58 0.45
CA GLU A 45 -0.46 -9.73 0.98
C GLU A 45 0.50 -9.25 2.06
N CYS A 46 0.35 -9.76 3.27
CA CYS A 46 1.23 -9.45 4.40
C CYS A 46 2.34 -10.48 4.49
N PHE A 47 3.56 -10.00 4.71
CA PHE A 47 4.75 -10.80 4.99
C PHE A 47 5.19 -10.56 6.44
N GLU A 48 6.32 -11.14 6.85
CA GLU A 48 6.81 -11.03 8.24
C GLU A 48 7.12 -9.58 8.65
N ASP A 49 7.55 -8.75 7.71
CA ASP A 49 8.12 -7.42 7.97
C ASP A 49 7.72 -6.36 6.91
N ALA A 50 6.88 -6.75 5.95
CA ALA A 50 6.45 -5.90 4.84
C ALA A 50 5.10 -6.38 4.31
N PHE A 51 4.36 -5.54 3.60
CA PHE A 51 3.13 -5.95 2.93
C PHE A 51 3.11 -5.44 1.50
N THR A 52 2.59 -6.25 0.58
CA THR A 52 2.42 -5.88 -0.82
C THR A 52 0.96 -5.58 -1.09
N VAL A 53 0.66 -4.35 -1.50
CA VAL A 53 -0.67 -3.99 -2.01
C VAL A 53 -0.68 -4.14 -3.53
N TYR A 54 -1.62 -4.95 -4.00
CA TYR A 54 -1.90 -5.11 -5.42
C TYR A 54 -3.06 -4.20 -5.79
N LEU A 55 -2.83 -3.27 -6.71
CA LEU A 55 -3.88 -2.41 -7.23
C LEU A 55 -4.55 -3.07 -8.44
N LYS A 56 -5.84 -2.80 -8.61
CA LYS A 56 -6.59 -3.22 -9.80
C LYS A 56 -5.99 -2.55 -11.05
N GLN A 57 -6.45 -2.91 -12.24
CA GLN A 57 -6.08 -2.14 -13.42
C GLN A 57 -6.97 -0.89 -13.54
N SER A 58 -6.39 0.30 -13.46
CA SER A 58 -7.11 1.56 -13.71
C SER A 58 -6.22 2.58 -14.41
N ARG A 59 -6.85 3.41 -15.23
CA ARG A 59 -6.19 4.49 -15.98
C ARG A 59 -6.16 5.81 -15.20
N ASN A 60 -6.67 5.86 -13.98
CA ASN A 60 -6.76 7.12 -13.23
C ASN A 60 -5.72 7.26 -12.13
N TYR A 61 -4.95 6.21 -11.82
CA TYR A 61 -4.00 6.20 -10.70
C TYR A 61 -3.04 7.38 -10.68
N TYR A 62 -2.47 7.76 -11.82
CA TYR A 62 -1.46 8.82 -11.90
C TYR A 62 -1.99 10.23 -11.57
N ARG A 63 -3.31 10.41 -11.41
CA ARG A 63 -3.92 11.68 -11.02
C ARG A 63 -4.30 11.74 -9.55
N GLU A 64 -4.18 10.62 -8.85
CA GLU A 64 -4.63 10.52 -7.47
C GLU A 64 -3.47 10.80 -6.51
N ASP A 65 -3.70 11.63 -5.51
CA ASP A 65 -2.69 12.00 -4.51
C ASP A 65 -2.15 10.79 -3.75
N TRP A 66 -3.01 9.81 -3.42
CA TRP A 66 -2.61 8.55 -2.77
C TRP A 66 -1.59 7.75 -3.59
N TYR A 67 -1.64 7.84 -4.93
CA TYR A 67 -0.69 7.14 -5.80
C TYR A 67 0.69 7.81 -5.78
N VAL A 68 0.73 9.13 -5.59
CA VAL A 68 1.97 9.87 -5.38
C VAL A 68 2.55 9.53 -4.01
N ASN A 69 1.72 9.46 -2.96
CA ASN A 69 2.12 9.04 -1.62
C ASN A 69 2.71 7.63 -1.64
N LEU A 70 2.06 6.70 -2.34
CA LEU A 70 2.66 5.42 -2.67
C LEU A 70 4.02 5.64 -3.30
N SER A 71 4.12 6.30 -4.45
CA SER A 71 5.40 6.45 -5.19
C SER A 71 6.54 7.13 -4.39
N ARG A 72 6.24 7.77 -3.25
CA ARG A 72 7.20 8.41 -2.34
C ARG A 72 7.74 7.48 -1.25
N LEU A 73 7.04 6.40 -0.93
CA LEU A 73 7.56 5.40 0.02
C LEU A 73 8.82 4.76 -0.54
N ASP A 74 9.77 4.48 0.34
CA ASP A 74 10.96 3.70 0.00
C ASP A 74 10.53 2.24 -0.22
N TYR A 75 10.55 1.80 -1.47
CA TYR A 75 10.14 0.45 -1.87
C TYR A 75 11.33 -0.50 -1.80
N VAL A 76 11.17 -1.60 -1.08
CA VAL A 76 12.13 -2.71 -1.13
C VAL A 76 11.82 -3.52 -2.39
N SER A 77 12.73 -3.46 -3.36
CA SER A 77 12.58 -4.06 -4.69
C SER A 77 12.92 -5.54 -4.75
#